data_AF-A0A2I6QIV9-F1
#
_entry.id   AF-A0A2I6QIV9-F1
#
_cell.length_a   1.000
_cell.length_b   1.000
_cell.length_c   1.000
_cell.angle_alpha   90.00
_cell.angle_beta   90.00
_cell.angle_gamma   90.00
#
_symmetry.space_group_name_H-M   'P 1'
#
loop_
_entity.id
_entity.type
_entity.pdbx_description
1 polymer ?
#
loop_
_entity_poly.entity_id
_entity_poly.type
_entity_poly.pdbx_seq_one_letter_code
_entity_poly.pdbx_strand_id
1 'polypeptide(L)'
;MEIEKHLSDEELANLLAGGNPQSNHLERCKSCQLDVSLLRASLSSMPEAIRSATDLPHFFWQRQRAAIQSRIAVQEASRRSWAGLVWASAASLILIAALLLNGAKSPSRPQAQADPDQDLLLAVEYAVQSDVPESLAPAALLAEDIRSAVEGSPATSRHQKEKANEN
;
A
#
# COMPACT_ATOMS: atom_id res chain seq x y z
N MET A 1 -35.72 -5.12 33.94
CA MET A 1 -35.49 -4.93 32.49
C MET A 1 -34.01 -4.71 32.32
N GLU A 2 -33.33 -5.69 31.75
CA GLU A 2 -31.92 -5.55 31.36
C GLU A 2 -31.88 -4.80 30.03
N ILE A 3 -31.01 -3.79 29.94
CA ILE A 3 -30.80 -3.05 28.71
C ILE A 3 -29.58 -3.67 28.05
N GLU A 4 -29.81 -4.40 26.96
CA GLU A 4 -28.75 -5.11 26.24
C GLU A 4 -27.85 -4.18 25.41
N LYS A 5 -28.30 -2.94 25.14
CA LYS A 5 -27.58 -1.97 24.32
C LYS A 5 -27.62 -0.56 24.92
N HIS A 6 -26.44 -0.02 25.24
CA HIS A 6 -26.23 1.36 25.63
C HIS A 6 -26.13 2.30 24.41
N LEU A 7 -26.31 3.61 24.64
CA LEU A 7 -26.04 4.64 23.64
C LEU A 7 -24.58 4.57 23.18
N SER A 8 -24.35 4.73 21.87
CA SER A 8 -22.99 4.91 21.37
C SER A 8 -22.45 6.30 21.73
N ASP A 9 -21.12 6.47 21.67
CA ASP A 9 -20.47 7.76 21.91
C ASP A 9 -20.98 8.85 20.94
N GLU A 10 -21.29 8.47 19.70
CA GLU A 10 -21.85 9.35 18.68
C GLU A 10 -23.27 9.81 19.04
N GLU A 11 -24.13 8.87 19.47
CA GLU A 11 -25.49 9.17 19.90
C GLU A 11 -25.49 10.03 21.18
N LEU A 12 -24.54 9.77 22.08
CA LEU A 12 -24.33 10.52 23.32
C LEU A 12 -23.81 11.94 23.05
N ALA A 13 -22.86 12.10 22.13
CA ALA A 13 -22.37 13.40 21.69
C ALA A 13 -23.47 14.23 21.01
N ASN A 14 -24.30 13.60 20.17
CA ASN A 14 -25.44 14.27 19.52
C ASN A 14 -26.48 14.73 20.56
N LEU A 15 -26.75 13.92 21.59
CA LEU A 15 -27.57 14.29 22.74
C LEU A 15 -27.02 15.50 23.52
N LEU A 16 -25.69 15.57 23.69
CA LEU A 16 -25.02 16.69 24.38
C LEU A 16 -25.02 17.98 23.55
N ALA A 17 -24.97 17.87 22.22
CA ALA A 17 -25.06 19.00 21.29
C ALA A 17 -26.47 19.60 21.16
N GLY A 18 -27.46 19.06 21.89
CA GLY A 18 -28.86 19.50 21.82
C GLY A 18 -29.70 18.75 20.77
N GLY A 19 -29.14 17.71 20.15
CA GLY A 19 -29.89 16.78 19.32
C GLY A 19 -30.80 15.89 20.16
N ASN A 20 -31.88 15.38 19.55
CA ASN A 20 -32.85 14.53 20.23
C ASN A 20 -33.01 13.16 19.56
N PRO A 21 -31.99 12.29 19.56
CA PRO A 21 -32.18 10.96 19.00
C PRO A 21 -32.91 10.00 19.96
N GLN A 22 -32.75 10.08 21.29
CA GLN A 22 -33.26 9.03 22.20
C GLN A 22 -33.48 9.49 23.67
N SER A 23 -34.22 10.56 23.95
CA SER A 23 -34.56 10.96 25.33
C SER A 23 -35.23 9.83 26.15
N ASN A 24 -36.04 9.01 25.49
CA ASN A 24 -36.72 7.84 26.06
C ASN A 24 -35.75 6.75 26.56
N HIS A 25 -34.51 6.71 26.05
CA HIS A 25 -33.49 5.76 26.50
C HIS A 25 -32.95 6.14 27.89
N LEU A 26 -32.75 7.44 28.15
CA LEU A 26 -32.23 7.93 29.43
C LEU A 26 -33.20 7.69 30.59
N GLU A 27 -34.50 7.60 30.32
CA GLU A 27 -35.52 7.24 31.33
C GLU A 27 -35.42 5.77 31.76
N ARG A 28 -34.89 4.90 30.88
CA ARG A 28 -34.82 3.46 31.10
C ARG A 28 -33.41 3.03 31.52
N CYS A 29 -32.37 3.73 31.07
CA CYS A 29 -30.97 3.37 31.27
C CYS A 29 -30.25 4.28 32.27
N LYS A 30 -30.03 3.77 33.49
CA LYS A 30 -29.33 4.53 34.54
C LYS A 30 -27.85 4.79 34.23
N SER A 31 -27.14 3.86 33.58
CA SER A 31 -25.72 4.07 33.24
C SER A 31 -25.56 5.20 32.23
N CYS A 32 -26.32 5.17 31.12
CA CYS A 32 -26.27 6.25 30.14
C CYS A 32 -26.74 7.60 30.72
N GLN A 33 -27.69 7.59 31.67
CA GLN A 33 -28.08 8.81 32.39
C GLN A 33 -26.92 9.39 33.21
N LEU A 34 -26.17 8.54 33.92
CA LEU A 34 -25.00 8.95 34.69
C LEU A 34 -23.92 9.51 33.76
N ASP A 35 -23.62 8.84 32.65
CA ASP A 35 -22.61 9.28 31.68
C ASP A 35 -22.97 10.66 31.10
N VAL A 36 -24.21 10.83 30.62
CA VAL A 36 -24.69 12.12 30.11
C VAL A 36 -24.64 13.20 31.20
N SER A 37 -24.98 12.89 32.44
CA SER A 37 -24.93 13.86 33.54
C SER A 37 -23.50 14.32 33.85
N LEU A 38 -22.53 13.39 33.83
CA LEU A 38 -21.12 13.66 34.06
C LEU A 38 -20.53 14.50 32.93
N LEU A 39 -20.79 14.12 31.68
CA LEU A 39 -20.33 14.89 30.52
C LEU A 39 -20.97 16.27 30.47
N ARG A 40 -22.28 16.39 30.76
CA ARG A 40 -22.96 17.70 30.82
C ARG A 40 -22.39 18.59 31.93
N ALA A 41 -22.06 18.03 33.09
CA ALA A 41 -21.40 18.77 34.17
C ALA A 41 -20.02 19.29 33.72
N SER A 42 -19.21 18.45 33.07
CA SER A 42 -17.91 18.87 32.53
C SER A 42 -18.02 19.93 31.43
N LEU A 43 -19.06 19.87 30.60
CA LEU A 43 -19.31 20.88 29.56
C LEU A 43 -19.84 22.18 30.18
N SER A 44 -20.62 22.12 31.26
CA SER A 44 -21.20 23.31 31.90
C SER A 44 -20.16 24.24 32.55
N SER A 45 -18.97 23.73 32.87
CA SER A 45 -17.84 24.54 33.38
C SER A 45 -17.04 25.24 32.28
N MET A 46 -17.19 24.88 31.01
CA MET A 46 -16.45 25.49 29.90
C MET A 46 -16.95 26.89 29.47
N PRO A 47 -18.26 27.19 29.46
CA PRO A 47 -18.79 28.49 29.06
C PRO A 47 -18.19 29.68 29.80
N GLU A 48 -17.86 29.56 31.09
CA GLU A 48 -17.24 30.64 31.84
C GLU A 48 -15.81 30.93 31.36
N ALA A 49 -15.03 29.88 31.11
CA ALA A 49 -13.70 30.00 30.51
C ALA A 49 -13.76 30.61 29.10
N ILE A 50 -14.74 30.20 28.28
CA ILE A 50 -14.94 30.74 26.93
C ILE A 50 -15.37 32.21 26.98
N ARG A 51 -16.34 32.57 27.84
CA ARG A 51 -16.82 33.94 28.01
C ARG A 51 -15.71 34.89 28.47
N SER A 52 -14.95 34.47 29.48
CA SER A 52 -13.79 35.23 29.96
C SER A 52 -12.71 35.42 28.89
N ALA A 53 -12.57 34.45 27.98
CA ALA A 53 -11.66 34.58 26.84
C ALA A 53 -12.20 35.57 25.80
N THR A 54 -13.51 35.58 25.51
CA THR A 54 -14.10 36.56 24.58
C THR A 54 -14.08 38.00 25.09
N ASP A 55 -14.07 38.22 26.40
CA ASP A 55 -13.98 39.55 27.02
C ASP A 55 -12.56 40.14 26.97
N LEU A 56 -11.58 39.42 26.43
CA LEU A 56 -10.20 39.89 26.33
C LEU A 56 -10.09 41.06 25.32
N PRO A 57 -9.38 42.15 25.68
CA PRO A 57 -9.17 43.28 24.78
C PRO A 57 -8.52 42.88 23.45
N HIS A 58 -8.82 43.61 22.38
CA HIS A 58 -8.32 43.28 21.04
C HIS A 58 -6.78 43.22 20.95
N PHE A 59 -6.06 44.02 21.75
CA PHE A 59 -4.60 44.00 21.81
C PHE A 59 -4.05 42.65 22.33
N PHE A 60 -4.78 41.95 23.20
CA PHE A 60 -4.39 40.63 23.70
C PHE A 60 -4.30 39.64 22.55
N TRP A 61 -5.34 39.60 21.72
CA TRP A 61 -5.41 38.72 20.55
C TRP A 61 -4.37 39.06 19.48
N GLN A 62 -4.07 40.34 19.28
CA GLN A 62 -3.00 40.76 18.40
C GLN A 62 -1.63 40.28 18.90
N ARG A 63 -1.36 40.44 20.21
CA ARG A 63 -0.12 39.94 20.83
C ARG A 63 0.00 38.43 20.74
N GLN A 64 -1.09 37.70 21.00
CA GLN A 64 -1.10 36.25 20.93
C GLN A 64 -0.87 35.76 19.50
N ARG A 65 -1.51 36.39 18.51
CA ARG A 65 -1.30 36.08 17.08
C ARG A 65 0.14 36.31 16.66
N ALA A 66 0.73 37.44 17.07
CA ALA A 66 2.14 37.74 16.79
C ALA A 66 3.07 36.71 17.44
N ALA A 67 2.79 36.28 18.68
CA ALA A 67 3.58 35.26 19.37
C ALA A 67 3.47 33.87 18.72
N ILE A 68 2.31 33.51 18.18
CA ILE A 68 2.13 32.25 17.44
C ILE A 68 2.87 32.32 16.11
N GLN A 69 2.69 33.41 15.35
CA GLN A 69 3.35 33.61 14.07
C GLN A 69 4.88 33.62 14.20
N SER A 70 5.43 34.22 15.25
CA SER A 70 6.88 34.23 15.47
C SER A 70 7.42 32.82 15.75
N ARG A 71 6.70 32.00 16.52
CA ARG A 71 7.09 30.60 16.78
C ARG A 71 7.06 29.76 15.49
N ILE A 72 6.02 29.92 14.68
CA ILE A 72 5.90 29.23 13.39
C ILE A 72 7.05 29.65 12.47
N ALA A 73 7.30 30.95 12.32
CA ALA A 73 8.37 31.47 11.48
C ALA A 73 9.76 30.96 11.90
N VAL A 74 10.04 30.88 13.20
CA VAL A 74 11.30 30.32 13.72
C VAL A 74 11.43 28.83 13.39
N GLN A 75 10.35 28.05 13.54
CA GLN A 75 10.34 26.62 13.23
C GLN A 75 10.49 26.35 11.72
N GLU A 76 9.87 27.18 10.88
CA GLU A 76 10.01 27.08 9.42
C GLU A 76 11.42 27.46 8.97
N ALA A 77 11.99 28.53 9.54
CA ALA A 77 13.36 28.94 9.27
C ALA A 77 14.37 27.84 9.65
N SER A 78 14.17 27.17 10.79
CA SER A 78 15.03 26.06 11.20
C SER A 78 14.85 24.83 10.31
N ARG A 79 13.63 24.49 9.87
CA ARG A 79 13.43 23.37 8.94
C ARG A 79 14.09 23.63 7.58
N ARG A 80 14.04 24.88 7.11
CA ARG A 80 14.61 25.26 5.82
C ARG A 80 16.14 25.21 5.81
N SER A 81 16.79 25.54 6.93
CA SER A 81 18.25 25.40 7.05
C SER A 81 18.71 23.94 7.08
N TRP A 82 17.94 23.05 7.71
CA TRP A 82 18.23 21.61 7.72
C TRP A 82 17.93 20.93 6.38
N ALA A 83 16.90 21.38 5.65
CA ALA A 83 16.59 20.85 4.33
C ALA A 83 17.76 21.02 3.35
N GLY A 84 18.42 22.18 3.36
CA GLY A 84 19.61 22.42 2.53
C GLY A 84 20.77 21.47 2.86
N LEU A 85 21.01 21.21 4.15
CA LEU A 85 22.04 20.25 4.60
C LEU A 85 21.70 18.81 4.20
N VAL A 86 20.43 18.40 4.31
CA VAL A 86 19.98 17.06 3.89
C VAL A 86 20.19 16.89 2.37
N TRP A 87 19.77 17.84 1.55
CA TRP A 87 19.99 17.77 0.10
C TRP A 87 21.48 17.81 -0.27
N ALA A 88 22.29 18.61 0.41
CA ALA A 88 23.74 18.64 0.20
C ALA A 88 24.39 17.30 0.58
N SER A 89 23.97 16.67 1.68
CA SER A 89 24.46 15.35 2.09
C SER A 89 24.05 14.26 1.09
N ALA A 90 22.81 14.27 0.61
CA ALA A 90 22.32 13.33 -0.39
C ALA A 90 23.11 13.46 -1.71
N ALA A 91 23.32 14.69 -2.19
CA ALA A 91 24.11 14.96 -3.38
C ALA A 91 25.57 14.50 -3.21
N SER A 92 26.16 14.72 -2.04
CA SER A 92 27.52 14.26 -1.73
C SER A 92 27.63 12.73 -1.76
N LEU A 93 26.66 12.01 -1.16
CA LEU A 93 26.64 10.54 -1.20
C LEU A 93 26.46 10.00 -2.62
N ILE A 94 25.61 10.62 -3.43
CA ILE A 94 25.44 10.26 -4.85
C ILE A 94 26.75 10.49 -5.62
N LEU A 95 27.43 11.61 -5.39
CA LEU A 95 28.71 11.91 -6.03
C LEU A 95 29.79 10.88 -5.63
N ILE A 96 29.88 10.54 -4.34
CA ILE A 96 30.81 9.52 -3.82
C ILE A 96 30.49 8.16 -4.44
N ALA A 97 29.20 7.77 -4.49
CA ALA A 97 28.78 6.53 -5.12
C ALA A 97 29.16 6.51 -6.62
N ALA A 98 28.91 7.60 -7.35
CA ALA A 98 29.29 7.71 -8.76
C ALA A 98 30.81 7.65 -8.96
N LEU A 99 31.60 8.26 -8.07
CA LEU A 99 33.06 8.18 -8.09
C LEU A 99 33.57 6.76 -7.81
N LEU A 100 32.94 6.03 -6.87
CA LEU A 100 33.29 4.63 -6.58
C LEU A 100 32.93 3.70 -7.75
N LEU A 101 31.77 3.91 -8.38
CA LEU A 101 31.36 3.15 -9.56
C LEU A 101 32.27 3.44 -10.77
N ASN A 102 32.69 4.69 -10.98
CA ASN A 102 33.58 5.06 -12.09
C ASN A 102 35.07 4.77 -11.80
N GLY A 103 35.48 4.73 -10.52
CA GLY A 103 36.83 4.39 -10.09
C GLY A 103 37.10 2.88 -10.11
N ALA A 104 36.05 2.05 -10.08
CA ALA A 104 36.14 0.62 -10.30
C ALA A 104 36.32 0.31 -11.80
N LYS A 105 37.50 0.62 -12.35
CA LYS A 105 38.05 -0.23 -13.42
C LYS A 105 38.21 -1.61 -12.80
N SER A 106 37.32 -2.53 -13.14
CA SER A 106 37.25 -3.89 -12.60
C SER A 106 38.65 -4.48 -12.45
N PRO A 107 39.10 -4.84 -11.23
CA PRO A 107 40.18 -5.82 -11.14
C PRO A 107 39.64 -7.08 -11.82
N SER A 108 40.35 -7.56 -12.85
CA SER A 108 40.06 -8.83 -13.49
C SER A 108 39.88 -9.89 -12.40
N ARG A 109 38.64 -10.36 -12.23
CA ARG A 109 38.27 -11.33 -11.20
C ARG A 109 39.11 -12.59 -11.48
N PRO A 110 39.88 -13.11 -10.50
CA PRO A 110 40.43 -14.45 -10.65
C PRO A 110 39.24 -15.38 -10.86
N GLN A 111 39.27 -16.23 -11.89
CA GLN A 111 38.26 -17.26 -12.11
C GLN A 111 38.15 -18.08 -10.81
N ALA A 112 37.13 -17.77 -10.01
CA ALA A 112 36.77 -18.56 -8.86
C ALA A 112 36.35 -19.91 -9.44
N GLN A 113 37.03 -20.95 -8.97
CA GLN A 113 36.76 -22.34 -9.26
C GLN A 113 35.25 -22.58 -9.21
N ALA A 114 34.70 -23.12 -10.30
CA ALA A 114 33.27 -23.36 -10.45
C ALA A 114 32.74 -24.10 -9.23
N ASP A 115 31.84 -23.46 -8.51
CA ASP A 115 31.16 -24.04 -7.36
C ASP A 115 30.21 -25.11 -7.90
N PRO A 116 30.45 -26.40 -7.63
CA PRO A 116 29.64 -27.49 -8.17
C PRO A 116 28.16 -27.36 -7.78
N ASP A 117 27.86 -26.70 -6.66
CA ASP A 117 26.49 -26.46 -6.21
C ASP A 117 25.79 -25.42 -7.11
N GLN A 118 26.55 -24.49 -7.69
CA GLN A 118 26.02 -23.47 -8.60
C GLN A 118 25.62 -24.07 -9.96
N ASP A 119 26.38 -25.05 -10.45
CA ASP A 119 26.05 -25.80 -11.67
C ASP A 119 24.79 -26.66 -11.48
N LEU A 120 24.61 -27.24 -10.28
CA LEU A 120 23.39 -27.98 -9.94
C LEU A 120 22.16 -27.07 -9.89
N LEU A 121 22.29 -25.86 -9.32
CA LEU A 121 21.19 -24.90 -9.29
C LEU A 121 20.80 -24.42 -10.70
N LEU A 122 21.78 -24.19 -11.57
CA LEU A 122 21.55 -23.87 -12.98
C LEU A 122 20.86 -25.01 -13.74
N ALA A 123 21.26 -26.27 -13.49
CA ALA A 123 20.64 -27.43 -14.12
C ALA A 123 19.17 -27.61 -13.70
N VAL A 124 18.85 -27.35 -12.43
CA VAL A 124 17.46 -27.38 -11.93
C VAL A 124 16.64 -26.25 -12.56
N GLU A 125 17.18 -25.04 -12.63
CA GLU A 125 16.51 -23.92 -13.28
C GLU A 125 16.19 -24.22 -14.75
N TYR A 126 17.15 -24.78 -15.48
CA TYR A 126 16.98 -25.18 -16.88
C TYR A 126 15.89 -26.25 -17.04
N ALA A 127 15.88 -27.26 -16.16
CA ALA A 127 14.87 -28.32 -16.17
C ALA A 127 13.45 -27.83 -15.85
N VAL A 128 13.31 -26.79 -15.01
CA VAL A 128 12.01 -26.17 -14.71
C VAL A 128 11.52 -25.28 -15.84
N GLN A 129 12.43 -24.60 -16.56
CA GLN A 129 12.07 -23.75 -17.70
C GLN A 129 11.78 -24.56 -18.98
N SER A 130 12.26 -25.79 -19.10
CA SER A 130 11.92 -26.66 -20.23
C SER A 130 10.56 -27.33 -20.02
N ASP A 131 9.57 -27.00 -20.85
CA ASP A 131 8.22 -27.59 -20.81
C ASP A 131 8.19 -29.11 -21.11
N VAL A 132 9.28 -29.67 -21.68
CA VAL A 132 9.40 -31.09 -21.97
C VAL A 132 10.76 -31.60 -21.46
N PRO A 133 10.79 -32.57 -20.53
CA PRO A 133 12.05 -33.16 -20.09
C PRO A 133 12.75 -33.84 -21.27
N GLU A 134 14.08 -33.74 -21.35
CA GLU A 134 14.88 -34.22 -22.49
C GLU A 134 14.56 -35.68 -22.88
N SER A 135 14.25 -36.53 -21.89
CA SER A 135 13.81 -37.92 -22.08
C SER A 135 12.52 -38.10 -22.91
N LEU A 136 11.69 -37.05 -23.01
CA LEU A 136 10.43 -37.02 -23.76
C LEU A 136 10.53 -36.18 -25.04
N ALA A 137 11.69 -35.60 -25.35
CA ALA A 137 11.92 -34.87 -26.59
C ALA A 137 11.55 -35.66 -27.87
N PRO A 138 11.84 -36.98 -28.00
CA PRO A 138 11.44 -37.73 -29.18
C PRO A 138 9.92 -37.88 -29.30
N ALA A 139 9.20 -37.99 -28.17
CA ALA A 139 7.75 -38.10 -28.16
C ALA A 139 7.06 -36.77 -28.47
N ALA A 140 7.63 -35.64 -28.03
CA ALA A 140 7.15 -34.31 -28.39
C ALA A 140 7.28 -34.04 -29.88
N LEU A 141 8.37 -34.51 -30.52
CA LEU A 141 8.58 -34.38 -31.96
C LEU A 141 7.53 -35.19 -32.75
N LEU A 142 7.18 -36.40 -32.30
CA LEU A 142 6.10 -37.19 -32.90
C LEU A 142 4.72 -36.54 -32.73
N ALA A 143 4.45 -35.93 -31.57
CA ALA A 143 3.18 -35.22 -31.33
C ALA A 143 3.03 -33.99 -32.24
N GLU A 144 4.14 -33.28 -32.51
CA GLU A 144 4.18 -32.17 -33.46
C GLU A 144 3.94 -32.61 -34.91
N ASP A 145 4.56 -33.72 -35.33
CA ASP A 145 4.35 -34.30 -36.66
C ASP A 145 2.90 -34.74 -36.86
N ILE A 146 2.28 -35.37 -35.85
CA ILE A 146 0.87 -35.76 -35.89
C ILE A 146 -0.02 -34.51 -35.99
N ARG A 147 0.25 -33.47 -35.18
CA ARG A 147 -0.53 -32.22 -35.23
C ARG A 147 -0.41 -31.55 -36.60
N SER A 148 0.80 -31.48 -37.14
CA SER A 148 1.08 -30.92 -38.47
C SER A 148 0.43 -31.75 -39.59
N ALA A 149 0.36 -33.07 -39.46
CA ALA A 149 -0.34 -33.94 -40.42
C ALA A 149 -1.86 -33.78 -40.37
N VAL A 150 -2.42 -33.48 -39.20
CA VAL A 150 -3.86 -33.23 -39.02
C VAL A 150 -4.26 -31.84 -39.52
N GLU A 151 -3.41 -30.83 -39.32
CA GLU A 151 -3.68 -29.44 -39.70
C GLU A 151 -3.24 -29.10 -41.15
N GLY A 152 -2.30 -29.86 -41.71
CA GLY A 152 -1.61 -29.57 -42.98
C GLY A 152 -2.18 -30.25 -44.24
N SER A 153 -3.44 -30.69 -44.28
CA SER A 153 -4.01 -31.30 -45.50
C SER A 153 -4.99 -30.36 -46.25
N PRO A 154 -4.50 -29.50 -47.17
CA PRO A 154 -5.35 -28.86 -48.18
C PRO A 154 -5.66 -29.84 -49.31
N ALA A 155 -6.93 -29.93 -49.69
CA ALA A 155 -7.47 -30.81 -50.72
C ALA A 155 -6.87 -30.57 -52.12
N THR A 156 -6.53 -31.62 -52.90
CA THR A 156 -6.75 -31.65 -54.36
C THR A 156 -6.88 -33.07 -54.93
N SER A 157 -7.69 -33.16 -55.98
CA SER A 157 -8.10 -34.30 -56.81
C SER A 157 -6.99 -35.08 -57.55
N ARG A 158 -7.13 -36.42 -57.70
CA ARG A 158 -6.97 -37.18 -58.98
C ARG A 158 -7.14 -38.71 -58.83
N HIS A 159 -7.61 -39.33 -59.93
CA HIS A 159 -7.85 -40.76 -60.23
C HIS A 159 -9.22 -41.31 -59.76
N GLN A 160 -10.27 -41.39 -60.59
CA GLN A 160 -10.46 -41.99 -61.93
C GLN A 160 -10.13 -43.49 -62.01
N LYS A 161 -11.20 -44.27 -62.27
CA LYS A 161 -11.26 -45.67 -62.76
C LYS A 161 -10.73 -46.75 -61.80
N GLU A 162 -11.65 -47.55 -61.23
CA GLU A 162 -11.74 -49.00 -61.53
C GLU A 162 -13.01 -49.64 -60.94
N LYS A 163 -13.62 -50.53 -61.73
CA LYS A 163 -14.64 -51.56 -61.40
C LYS A 163 -16.09 -51.05 -61.28
N ALA A 164 -16.94 -51.16 -62.32
CA ALA A 164 -17.40 -52.37 -63.02
C ALA A 164 -17.91 -53.42 -62.01
N ASN A 165 -19.21 -53.55 -61.87
CA ASN A 165 -20.05 -54.51 -62.61
C ASN A 165 -20.42 -55.67 -61.69
N GLU A 166 -21.64 -55.64 -61.17
CA GLU A 166 -22.42 -56.84 -60.84
C GLU A 166 -23.89 -56.45 -60.88
N ASN A 167 -24.50 -56.56 -62.07
CA ASN A 167 -25.86 -57.07 -62.24
C ASN A 167 -26.04 -57.63 -63.65
#